data_AF-A0A4Z0MDV7-F1
#
_entry.id   AF-A0A4Z0MDV7-F1
#
_cell.length_a   1.000
_cell.length_b   1.000
_cell.length_c   1.000
_cell.angle_alpha   90.00
_cell.angle_beta   90.00
_cell.angle_gamma   90.00
#
_symmetry.space_group_name_H-M   'P 1'
#
loop_
_entity.id
_entity.type
_entity.pdbx_description
1 polymer ?
#
loop_
_entity_poly.entity_id
_entity_poly.type
_entity_poly.pdbx_seq_one_letter_code
_entity_poly.pdbx_strand_id
1 'polypeptide(L)'
;MNQPAFTSSKSLASTGVLAALAASLCCITPLLAIIGGLGGVASTFSWLEPLRPYLVALTVGVLSFAWYQQLKPAPVADDDCGCPVPAKPSLMQSRGFLASVTVLAGLLLTFPYYSARFYPSAALKPVTATNTAPVWQTSSYRIGGMTCEACARHVEHDVQQLPGVQSVRVSYDQGTAQVRYNAAVTPVAQIEKAINGTGYSVLNPSR
;
A
#
# COMPACT_ATOMS: atom_id res chain seq x y z
N MET A 1 30.64 28.07 5.18
CA MET A 1 29.80 28.90 4.29
C MET A 1 28.33 28.56 4.54
N ASN A 2 27.60 29.56 5.08
CA ASN A 2 26.15 29.80 5.22
C ASN A 2 25.19 28.64 5.56
N GLN A 3 24.93 28.49 6.87
CA GLN A 3 23.59 28.14 7.37
C GLN A 3 22.74 29.43 7.41
N PRO A 4 21.51 29.47 6.88
CA PRO A 4 20.63 30.59 7.17
C PRO A 4 20.00 30.40 8.56
N ALA A 5 20.14 31.46 9.35
CA ALA A 5 19.63 31.63 10.70
C ALA A 5 18.11 31.45 10.77
N PHE A 6 17.65 30.67 11.76
CA PHE A 6 16.25 30.63 12.20
C PHE A 6 15.97 31.92 12.98
N THR A 7 15.34 32.90 12.35
CA THR A 7 14.79 34.07 13.06
C THR A 7 13.32 33.83 13.40
N SER A 8 13.04 33.93 14.68
CA SER A 8 11.71 33.96 15.30
C SER A 8 10.98 35.25 14.92
N SER A 9 9.85 35.16 14.21
CA SER A 9 8.78 36.18 14.20
C SER A 9 7.56 35.72 13.37
N LYS A 10 6.36 35.76 13.98
CA LYS A 10 4.99 35.66 13.41
C LYS A 10 4.50 34.27 12.93
N SER A 11 3.86 33.61 13.90
CA SER A 11 3.33 32.24 13.98
C SER A 11 2.11 31.86 13.09
N LEU A 12 1.92 32.41 11.88
CA LEU A 12 0.74 32.03 11.05
C LEU A 12 1.05 31.74 9.57
N ALA A 13 2.24 32.06 9.08
CA ALA A 13 2.66 31.73 7.71
C ALA A 13 3.47 30.42 7.61
N SER A 14 3.99 29.89 8.73
CA SER A 14 4.90 28.73 8.74
C SER A 14 4.19 27.37 8.62
N THR A 15 2.93 27.26 9.06
CA THR A 15 2.14 26.03 8.93
C THR A 15 1.74 25.75 7.48
N GLY A 16 1.50 26.79 6.67
CA GLY A 16 1.15 26.65 5.27
C GLY A 16 2.31 26.14 4.39
N VAL A 17 3.52 26.64 4.61
CA VAL A 17 4.71 26.21 3.85
C VAL A 17 5.11 24.79 4.23
N LEU A 18 5.04 24.40 5.51
CA LEU A 18 5.27 23.02 5.94
C LEU A 18 4.20 22.06 5.41
N ALA A 19 2.93 22.46 5.36
CA ALA A 19 1.87 21.66 4.76
C ALA A 19 2.02 21.53 3.23
N ALA A 20 2.44 22.60 2.55
CA ALA A 20 2.71 22.59 1.11
C ALA A 20 3.93 21.71 0.79
N LEU A 21 4.99 21.76 1.60
CA LEU A 21 6.14 20.89 1.48
C LEU A 21 5.78 19.43 1.80
N ALA A 22 4.98 19.16 2.84
CA ALA A 22 4.48 17.82 3.14
C ALA A 22 3.58 17.25 2.02
N ALA A 23 2.73 18.09 1.42
CA ALA A 23 1.92 17.72 0.27
C ALA A 23 2.78 17.48 -0.99
N SER A 24 3.82 18.29 -1.20
CA SER A 24 4.78 18.12 -2.29
C SER A 24 5.59 16.83 -2.14
N LEU A 25 6.03 16.51 -0.92
CA LEU A 25 6.67 15.23 -0.62
C LEU A 25 5.73 14.05 -0.91
N CYS A 26 4.42 14.20 -0.64
CA CYS A 26 3.43 13.17 -0.95
C CYS A 26 3.23 12.91 -2.46
N CYS A 27 3.67 13.82 -3.34
CA CYS A 27 3.64 13.64 -4.81
C CYS A 27 5.00 13.24 -5.38
N ILE A 28 6.09 13.69 -4.78
CA ILE A 28 7.47 13.36 -5.19
C ILE A 28 7.80 11.92 -4.80
N THR A 29 7.37 11.44 -3.63
CA THR A 29 7.67 10.07 -3.20
C THR A 29 7.03 9.01 -4.10
N PRO A 30 5.73 9.09 -4.48
CA PRO A 30 5.14 8.15 -5.44
C PRO A 30 5.78 8.24 -6.83
N LEU A 31 6.11 9.44 -7.30
CA LEU A 31 6.72 9.65 -8.62
C LEU A 31 8.13 9.06 -8.70
N LEU A 32 8.97 9.33 -7.69
CA LEU A 32 10.32 8.75 -7.59
C LEU A 32 10.27 7.23 -7.45
N ALA A 33 9.23 6.73 -6.81
CA ALA A 33 9.07 5.31 -6.60
C ALA A 33 8.54 4.61 -7.89
N ILE A 34 7.66 5.24 -8.67
CA ILE A 34 7.29 4.78 -10.01
C ILE A 34 8.53 4.72 -10.93
N ILE A 35 9.39 5.74 -10.87
CA ILE A 35 10.66 5.78 -11.61
C ILE A 35 11.66 4.73 -11.07
N GLY A 36 11.61 4.43 -9.77
CA GLY A 36 12.46 3.44 -9.10
C GLY A 36 11.96 2.00 -9.12
N GLY A 37 10.82 1.70 -9.75
CA GLY A 37 10.26 0.35 -9.81
C GLY A 37 9.65 -0.12 -8.47
N LEU A 38 8.47 0.38 -8.13
CA LEU A 38 7.73 -0.01 -6.92
C LEU A 38 7.14 -1.42 -6.98
N GLY A 39 7.95 -2.41 -6.65
CA GLY A 39 7.47 -3.65 -6.04
C GLY A 39 7.44 -3.59 -4.49
N GLY A 40 8.22 -2.69 -3.87
CA GLY A 40 8.59 -2.80 -2.45
C GLY A 40 7.78 -2.01 -1.43
N VAL A 41 7.12 -0.89 -1.80
CA VAL A 41 6.37 -0.11 -0.79
C VAL A 41 5.04 -0.74 -0.42
N ALA A 42 4.46 -1.59 -1.26
CA ALA A 42 3.23 -2.30 -0.92
C ALA A 42 3.44 -3.21 0.32
N SER A 43 4.60 -3.83 0.46
CA SER A 43 4.92 -4.74 1.57
C SER A 43 5.13 -4.04 2.92
N THR A 44 5.50 -2.76 2.96
CA THR A 44 5.64 -2.02 4.23
C THR A 44 4.29 -1.55 4.78
N PHE A 45 3.22 -1.61 3.98
CA PHE A 45 1.87 -1.16 4.35
C PHE A 45 0.87 -2.28 4.62
N SER A 46 1.26 -3.57 4.57
CA SER A 46 0.32 -4.67 4.89
C SER A 46 -0.22 -4.63 6.31
N TRP A 47 0.48 -4.00 7.26
CA TRP A 47 -0.07 -3.77 8.61
C TRP A 47 -1.14 -2.65 8.66
N LEU A 48 -1.21 -1.78 7.63
CA LEU A 48 -2.21 -0.72 7.49
C LEU A 48 -3.48 -1.15 6.73
N GLU A 49 -3.50 -2.35 6.13
CA GLU A 49 -4.69 -2.91 5.47
C GLU A 49 -5.98 -2.80 6.32
N PRO A 50 -5.99 -3.18 7.61
CA PRO A 50 -7.19 -3.06 8.44
C PRO A 50 -7.53 -1.61 8.80
N LEU A 51 -6.56 -0.69 8.77
CA LEU A 51 -6.74 0.72 9.14
C LEU A 51 -7.13 1.61 7.95
N ARG A 52 -6.98 1.13 6.71
CA ARG A 52 -7.36 1.86 5.49
C ARG A 52 -8.77 2.45 5.50
N PRO A 53 -9.85 1.70 5.83
CA PRO A 53 -11.20 2.28 5.84
C PRO A 53 -11.34 3.41 6.85
N TYR A 54 -10.63 3.33 7.99
CA TYR A 54 -10.63 4.38 9.01
C TYR A 54 -9.92 5.65 8.54
N LEU A 55 -8.80 5.52 7.82
CA LEU A 55 -8.10 6.67 7.24
C LEU A 55 -8.94 7.38 6.18
N VAL A 56 -9.67 6.62 5.35
CA VAL A 56 -10.62 7.18 4.38
C VAL A 56 -11.78 7.87 5.10
N ALA A 57 -12.33 7.26 6.15
CA ALA A 57 -13.39 7.88 6.93
C ALA A 57 -12.91 9.19 7.60
N LEU A 58 -11.67 9.22 8.10
CA LEU A 58 -11.08 10.40 8.71
C LEU A 58 -10.89 11.54 7.70
N THR A 59 -10.38 11.25 6.49
CA THR A 59 -10.20 12.28 5.44
C THR A 59 -11.54 12.83 4.96
N VAL A 60 -12.53 11.96 4.75
CA VAL A 60 -13.90 12.36 4.42
C VAL A 60 -14.47 13.24 5.54
N GLY A 61 -14.32 12.83 6.80
CA GLY A 61 -14.78 13.59 7.96
C GLY A 61 -14.16 14.98 8.04
N VAL A 62 -12.85 15.11 7.84
CA VAL A 62 -12.15 16.40 7.85
C VAL A 62 -12.59 17.30 6.70
N LEU A 63 -12.77 16.74 5.49
CA LEU A 63 -13.26 17.49 4.33
C LEU A 63 -14.71 17.94 4.52
N SER A 64 -15.58 17.06 5.03
CA SER A 64 -16.97 17.39 5.37
C SER A 64 -17.03 18.47 6.45
N PHE A 65 -16.16 18.41 7.46
CA PHE A 65 -16.08 19.42 8.51
C PHE A 65 -15.56 20.77 7.99
N ALA A 66 -14.58 20.76 7.09
CA ALA A 66 -14.12 21.97 6.40
C ALA A 66 -15.23 22.61 5.55
N TRP A 67 -16.01 21.78 4.85
CA TRP A 67 -17.18 22.24 4.10
C TRP A 67 -18.23 22.84 5.05
N TYR A 68 -18.50 22.18 6.18
CA TYR A 68 -19.41 22.68 7.22
C TYR A 68 -18.97 24.04 7.79
N GLN A 69 -17.67 24.24 8.01
CA GLN A 69 -17.15 25.54 8.44
C GLN A 69 -17.30 26.63 7.36
N GLN A 70 -17.20 26.27 6.08
CA GLN A 70 -17.38 27.22 4.97
C GLN A 70 -18.86 27.50 4.64
N LEU A 71 -19.80 26.64 5.08
CA LEU A 71 -21.24 26.90 5.00
C LEU A 71 -21.76 27.82 6.11
N LYS A 72 -20.97 28.08 7.15
CA LYS A 72 -21.36 29.07 8.15
C LYS A 72 -21.45 30.45 7.49
N PRO A 73 -22.54 31.21 7.72
CA PRO A 73 -22.69 32.55 7.16
C PRO A 73 -21.56 33.45 7.67
N ALA A 74 -21.06 34.32 6.79
CA ALA A 74 -20.03 35.29 7.15
C ALA A 74 -20.53 36.16 8.31
N PRO A 75 -19.68 36.45 9.32
CA PRO A 75 -20.00 37.48 10.29
C PRO A 75 -20.19 38.81 9.56
N VAL A 76 -21.30 39.47 9.85
CA VAL A 76 -21.62 40.80 9.33
C VAL A 76 -20.64 41.78 9.97
N ALA A 77 -19.90 42.52 9.15
CA ALA A 77 -19.04 43.60 9.61
C ALA A 77 -19.73 44.94 9.30
N ASP A 78 -19.58 45.91 10.21
CA ASP A 78 -19.99 47.29 9.99
C ASP A 78 -19.00 47.97 9.04
N ASP A 79 -19.50 48.53 7.95
CA ASP A 79 -18.72 49.45 7.09
C ASP A 79 -18.61 50.84 7.75
N ASP A 80 -17.70 51.69 7.25
CA ASP A 80 -17.52 53.11 7.65
C ASP A 80 -18.82 53.96 7.60
N CYS A 81 -19.87 53.46 6.93
CA CYS A 81 -21.20 54.08 6.86
C CYS A 81 -22.26 53.47 7.80
N GLY A 82 -21.89 52.53 8.68
CA GLY A 82 -22.81 51.93 9.67
C GLY A 82 -23.84 50.95 9.07
N CYS A 83 -23.56 50.41 7.88
CA CYS A 83 -24.44 49.47 7.19
C CYS A 83 -23.92 48.02 7.36
N PRO A 84 -24.80 47.07 7.73
CA PRO A 84 -24.44 45.66 7.79
C PRO A 84 -24.20 45.12 6.37
N VAL A 85 -22.95 44.92 6.00
CA VAL A 85 -22.59 44.29 4.72
C VAL A 85 -21.91 42.94 4.93
N PRO A 86 -22.12 41.99 4.00
CA PRO A 86 -21.42 40.72 4.03
C PRO A 86 -19.94 40.93 3.69
N ALA A 87 -19.05 40.57 4.62
CA ALA A 87 -17.60 40.62 4.40
C ALA A 87 -17.21 39.84 3.13
N LYS A 88 -16.48 40.49 2.21
CA LYS A 88 -16.08 39.93 0.91
C LYS A 88 -15.11 38.75 1.13
N PRO A 89 -15.45 37.51 0.74
CA PRO A 89 -14.55 36.38 0.94
C PRO A 89 -13.34 36.46 -0.01
N SER A 90 -12.18 36.04 0.48
CA SER A 90 -10.94 35.91 -0.31
C SER A 90 -11.11 34.90 -1.45
N LEU A 91 -10.43 35.10 -2.58
CA LEU A 91 -10.46 34.23 -3.76
C LEU A 91 -10.10 32.76 -3.44
N MET A 92 -9.27 32.54 -2.41
CA MET A 92 -8.87 31.23 -1.91
C MET A 92 -9.90 30.58 -0.96
N GLN A 93 -10.91 31.33 -0.55
CA GLN A 93 -12.08 30.88 0.23
C GLN A 93 -13.31 30.68 -0.67
N SER A 94 -13.15 30.73 -2.00
CA SER A 94 -14.26 30.50 -2.91
C SER A 94 -14.76 29.06 -2.82
N ARG A 95 -16.08 28.90 -2.78
CA ARG A 95 -16.75 27.58 -2.73
C ARG A 95 -16.35 26.68 -3.91
N GLY A 96 -15.95 27.28 -5.04
CA GLY A 96 -15.48 26.58 -6.24
C GLY A 96 -14.12 25.91 -6.07
N PHE A 97 -13.17 26.54 -5.37
CA PHE A 97 -11.86 25.93 -5.09
C PHE A 97 -12.02 24.71 -4.17
N LEU A 98 -12.84 24.83 -3.12
CA LEU A 98 -13.09 23.72 -2.20
C LEU A 98 -13.85 22.58 -2.88
N ALA A 99 -14.78 22.89 -3.80
CA ALA A 99 -15.44 21.88 -4.62
C ALA A 99 -14.46 21.14 -5.55
N SER A 100 -13.53 21.85 -6.22
CA SER A 100 -12.57 21.21 -7.13
C SER A 100 -11.61 20.26 -6.39
N VAL A 101 -11.11 20.68 -5.22
CA VAL A 101 -10.24 19.86 -4.37
C VAL A 101 -10.97 18.60 -3.88
N THR A 102 -12.25 18.74 -3.50
CA THR A 102 -13.05 17.60 -3.02
C THR A 102 -13.35 16.60 -4.14
N VAL A 103 -13.65 17.10 -5.35
CA VAL A 103 -13.87 16.25 -6.55
C VAL A 103 -12.59 15.51 -6.93
N LEU A 104 -11.45 16.20 -6.98
CA LEU A 104 -10.17 15.59 -7.33
C LEU A 104 -9.74 14.53 -6.29
N ALA A 105 -9.89 14.84 -5.00
CA ALA A 105 -9.61 13.89 -3.93
C ALA A 105 -10.52 12.66 -4.00
N GLY A 106 -11.82 12.85 -4.24
CA GLY A 106 -12.78 11.76 -4.44
C GLY A 106 -12.44 10.87 -5.65
N LEU A 107 -12.03 11.48 -6.76
CA LEU A 107 -11.58 10.77 -7.96
C LEU A 107 -10.36 9.89 -7.66
N LEU A 108 -9.34 10.46 -6.99
CA LEU A 108 -8.11 9.76 -6.60
C LEU A 108 -8.34 8.67 -5.55
N LEU A 109 -9.32 8.82 -4.66
CA LEU A 109 -9.71 7.81 -3.66
C LEU A 109 -10.54 6.68 -4.29
N THR A 110 -11.34 7.00 -5.30
CA THR A 110 -12.12 6.00 -6.04
C THR A 110 -11.23 5.16 -6.94
N PHE A 111 -10.16 5.74 -7.50
CA PHE A 111 -9.22 5.05 -8.37
C PHE A 111 -8.64 3.74 -7.79
N PRO A 112 -8.05 3.68 -6.58
CA PRO A 112 -7.55 2.43 -6.00
C PRO A 112 -8.65 1.41 -5.67
N TYR A 113 -9.87 1.86 -5.38
CA TYR A 113 -11.02 0.96 -5.16
C TYR A 113 -11.55 0.39 -6.47
N TYR A 114 -11.53 1.20 -7.54
CA TYR A 114 -12.00 0.81 -8.86
C TYR A 114 -10.95 0.03 -9.66
N SER A 115 -9.67 0.24 -9.37
CA SER A 115 -8.58 -0.42 -10.07
C SER A 115 -8.55 -1.94 -9.79
N ALA A 116 -9.06 -2.38 -8.65
CA ALA A 116 -9.26 -3.82 -8.37
C ALA A 116 -10.21 -4.52 -9.37
N ARG A 117 -11.08 -3.77 -10.05
CA ARG A 117 -11.93 -4.30 -11.14
C ARG A 117 -11.22 -4.30 -12.50
N PHE A 118 -10.16 -3.50 -12.66
CA PHE A 118 -9.48 -3.24 -13.94
C PHE A 118 -8.06 -3.81 -14.02
N TYR A 119 -7.48 -4.28 -12.93
CA TYR A 119 -6.32 -5.16 -12.96
C TYR A 119 -6.81 -6.60 -13.09
N PRO A 120 -6.90 -7.17 -14.31
CA PRO A 120 -7.00 -8.61 -14.42
C PRO A 120 -5.77 -9.17 -13.69
N SER A 121 -6.01 -10.04 -12.72
CA SER A 121 -4.96 -10.85 -12.12
C SER A 121 -4.08 -11.34 -13.27
N ALA A 122 -2.77 -11.10 -13.20
CA ALA A 122 -1.83 -11.71 -14.12
C ALA A 122 -2.07 -13.22 -14.02
N ALA A 123 -2.90 -13.72 -14.93
CA ALA A 123 -3.29 -15.09 -15.01
C ALA A 123 -1.98 -15.84 -15.24
N LEU A 124 -1.58 -16.62 -14.25
CA LEU A 124 -0.55 -17.63 -14.38
C LEU A 124 -0.82 -18.34 -15.71
N LYS A 125 0.17 -18.31 -16.61
CA LYS A 125 0.07 -18.96 -17.93
C LYS A 125 -0.36 -20.42 -17.69
N PRO A 126 -1.43 -20.90 -18.35
CA PRO A 126 -1.77 -22.31 -18.27
C PRO A 126 -0.62 -23.10 -18.89
N VAL A 127 0.02 -23.95 -18.09
CA VAL A 127 1.01 -24.91 -18.55
C VAL A 127 0.29 -25.90 -19.46
N THR A 128 0.73 -25.97 -20.72
CA THR A 128 0.23 -26.88 -21.74
C THR A 128 0.29 -28.32 -21.24
N ALA A 129 -0.86 -28.97 -21.12
CA ALA A 129 -0.98 -30.34 -20.67
C ALA A 129 -0.45 -31.31 -21.74
N THR A 130 0.68 -31.97 -21.45
CA THR A 130 1.08 -33.21 -22.12
C THR A 130 0.14 -34.32 -21.69
N ASN A 131 -0.24 -35.21 -22.62
CA ASN A 131 -1.27 -36.26 -22.46
C ASN A 131 -0.86 -37.43 -21.55
N THR A 132 -0.10 -37.15 -20.50
CA THR A 132 0.18 -38.05 -19.37
C THR A 132 -0.24 -37.28 -18.14
N ALA A 133 -1.30 -37.69 -17.46
CA ALA A 133 -1.80 -36.99 -16.28
C ALA A 133 -0.63 -36.75 -15.30
N PRO A 134 -0.21 -35.50 -15.05
CA PRO A 134 0.89 -35.24 -14.13
C PRO A 134 0.52 -35.76 -12.75
N VAL A 135 1.38 -36.61 -12.18
CA VAL A 135 1.22 -37.12 -10.82
C VAL A 135 1.57 -35.97 -9.87
N TRP A 136 0.59 -35.11 -9.61
CA TRP A 136 0.72 -34.04 -8.64
C TRP A 136 0.79 -34.65 -7.24
N GLN A 137 1.85 -34.35 -6.53
CA GLN A 137 2.03 -34.73 -5.13
C GLN A 137 2.01 -33.48 -4.26
N THR A 138 1.44 -33.61 -3.07
CA THR A 138 1.44 -32.55 -2.06
C THR A 138 2.20 -33.05 -0.85
N SER A 139 3.30 -32.38 -0.53
CA SER A 139 4.14 -32.72 0.61
C SER A 139 4.18 -31.55 1.58
N SER A 140 4.08 -31.86 2.87
CA SER A 140 4.15 -30.89 3.96
C SER A 140 5.51 -30.98 4.65
N TYR A 141 6.21 -29.86 4.73
CA TYR A 141 7.50 -29.74 5.39
C TYR A 141 7.36 -28.89 6.65
N ARG A 142 8.03 -29.27 7.74
CA ARG A 142 8.19 -28.39 8.91
C ARG A 142 9.47 -27.58 8.75
N ILE A 143 9.37 -26.27 8.92
CA ILE A 143 10.49 -25.34 8.73
C ILE A 143 10.78 -24.65 10.06
N GLY A 144 12.02 -24.75 10.51
CA GLY A 144 12.52 -24.04 11.69
C GLY A 144 13.13 -22.69 11.33
N GLY A 145 12.99 -21.72 12.24
CA GLY A 145 13.65 -20.41 12.15
C GLY A 145 12.84 -19.29 11.50
N MET A 146 11.66 -19.57 10.93
CA MET A 146 10.76 -18.53 10.45
C MET A 146 10.08 -17.82 11.64
N THR A 147 10.22 -16.49 11.71
CA THR A 147 9.69 -15.69 12.84
C THR A 147 8.65 -14.64 12.44
N CYS A 148 8.37 -14.48 11.14
CA CYS A 148 7.34 -13.57 10.65
C CYS A 148 6.77 -14.02 9.30
N GLU A 149 5.67 -13.38 8.87
CA GLU A 149 5.03 -13.65 7.57
C GLU A 149 5.95 -13.32 6.38
N ALA A 150 6.79 -12.30 6.50
CA ALA A 150 7.75 -11.96 5.44
C ALA A 150 8.79 -13.07 5.23
N CYS A 151 9.24 -13.73 6.30
CA CYS A 151 10.10 -14.92 6.22
C CYS A 151 9.40 -16.05 5.47
N ALA A 152 8.12 -16.31 5.78
CA ALA A 152 7.33 -17.33 5.09
C ALA A 152 7.17 -17.03 3.59
N ARG A 153 6.91 -15.77 3.22
CA ARG A 153 6.80 -15.35 1.82
C ARG A 153 8.11 -15.48 1.05
N HIS A 154 9.26 -15.24 1.70
CA HIS A 154 10.56 -15.44 1.06
C HIS A 154 10.78 -16.92 0.70
N VAL A 155 10.49 -17.84 1.63
CA VAL A 155 10.57 -19.28 1.36
C VAL A 155 9.57 -19.70 0.27
N GLU A 156 8.34 -19.20 0.35
CA GLU A 156 7.30 -19.50 -0.64
C GLU A 156 7.73 -19.11 -2.05
N HIS A 157 8.31 -17.91 -2.20
CA HIS A 157 8.81 -17.41 -3.47
C HIS A 157 9.93 -18.29 -4.04
N ASP A 158 10.95 -18.61 -3.24
CA ASP A 158 12.11 -19.38 -3.69
C ASP A 158 11.73 -20.81 -4.09
N VAL A 159 10.81 -21.45 -3.33
CA VAL A 159 10.31 -22.79 -3.68
C VAL A 159 9.40 -22.75 -4.91
N GLN A 160 8.63 -21.67 -5.10
CA GLN A 160 7.75 -21.52 -6.26
C GLN A 160 8.52 -21.34 -7.58
N GLN A 161 9.78 -20.89 -7.52
CA GLN A 161 10.65 -20.79 -8.70
C GLN A 161 11.15 -22.15 -9.19
N LEU A 162 11.02 -23.22 -8.40
CA LEU A 162 11.47 -24.55 -8.81
C LEU A 162 10.65 -25.08 -9.99
N PRO A 163 11.31 -25.69 -11.00
CA PRO A 163 10.62 -26.28 -12.14
C PRO A 163 9.75 -27.43 -11.66
N GLY A 164 8.47 -27.45 -12.02
CA GLY A 164 7.52 -28.51 -11.63
C GLY A 164 6.70 -28.22 -10.38
N VAL A 165 6.89 -27.07 -9.72
CA VAL A 165 6.05 -26.61 -8.61
C VAL A 165 4.82 -25.88 -9.13
N GLN A 166 3.62 -26.31 -8.70
CA GLN A 166 2.35 -25.72 -9.10
C GLN A 166 1.86 -24.68 -8.10
N SER A 167 1.93 -24.99 -6.81
CA SER A 167 1.54 -24.06 -5.75
C SER A 167 2.30 -24.34 -4.48
N VAL A 168 2.65 -23.28 -3.76
CA VAL A 168 3.28 -23.34 -2.44
C VAL A 168 2.40 -22.54 -1.49
N ARG A 169 2.24 -23.02 -0.26
CA ARG A 169 1.68 -22.22 0.83
C ARG A 169 2.54 -22.41 2.06
N VAL A 170 3.06 -21.32 2.61
CA VAL A 170 3.85 -21.35 3.84
C VAL A 170 3.09 -20.67 4.97
N SER A 171 2.97 -21.34 6.10
CA SER A 171 2.38 -20.79 7.33
C SER A 171 3.48 -20.58 8.35
N TYR A 172 3.77 -19.31 8.67
CA TYR A 172 4.74 -18.97 9.73
C TYR A 172 4.20 -19.38 11.11
N ASP A 173 2.91 -19.20 11.36
CA ASP A 173 2.23 -19.50 12.62
C ASP A 173 2.32 -21.01 12.94
N GLN A 174 2.06 -21.84 11.93
CA GLN A 174 2.16 -23.30 12.07
C GLN A 174 3.58 -23.84 11.86
N GLY A 175 4.53 -23.02 11.40
CA GLY A 175 5.88 -23.47 11.03
C GLY A 175 5.89 -24.54 9.93
N THR A 176 4.94 -24.51 9.01
CA THR A 176 4.79 -25.53 7.95
C THR A 176 4.75 -24.93 6.55
N ALA A 177 5.26 -25.68 5.57
CA ALA A 177 5.16 -25.37 4.15
C ALA A 177 4.49 -26.54 3.42
N GLN A 178 3.40 -26.27 2.71
CA GLN A 178 2.76 -27.21 1.81
C GLN A 178 3.19 -26.90 0.37
N VAL A 179 3.81 -27.87 -0.28
CA VAL A 179 4.29 -27.74 -1.65
C VAL A 179 3.54 -28.76 -2.51
N ARG A 180 2.88 -28.26 -3.54
CA ARG A 180 2.25 -29.08 -4.58
C ARG A 180 3.11 -29.05 -5.83
N TYR A 181 3.69 -30.19 -6.18
CA TYR A 181 4.70 -30.32 -7.23
C TYR A 181 4.50 -31.59 -8.04
N ASN A 182 5.14 -31.65 -9.19
CA ASN A 182 5.19 -32.83 -10.03
C ASN A 182 6.42 -33.67 -9.68
N ALA A 183 6.21 -34.84 -9.10
CA ALA A 183 7.29 -35.75 -8.68
C ALA A 183 8.15 -36.28 -9.84
N ALA A 184 7.65 -36.19 -11.08
CA ALA A 184 8.43 -36.55 -12.27
C ALA A 184 9.44 -35.48 -12.67
N VAL A 185 9.28 -34.23 -12.21
CA VAL A 185 10.11 -33.07 -12.58
C VAL A 185 10.97 -32.60 -11.41
N THR A 186 10.40 -32.54 -10.21
CA THR A 186 11.08 -32.07 -8.99
C THR A 186 11.10 -33.18 -7.95
N PRO A 187 12.27 -33.75 -7.60
CA PRO A 187 12.38 -34.66 -6.47
C PRO A 187 12.31 -33.89 -5.14
N VAL A 188 11.85 -34.55 -4.07
CA VAL A 188 11.71 -33.94 -2.74
C VAL A 188 13.01 -33.33 -2.23
N ALA A 189 14.13 -34.01 -2.44
CA ALA A 189 15.46 -33.53 -2.05
C ALA A 189 15.81 -32.16 -2.66
N GLN A 190 15.28 -31.83 -3.85
CA GLN A 190 15.52 -30.52 -4.47
C GLN A 190 14.70 -29.41 -3.80
N ILE A 191 13.48 -29.74 -3.34
CA ILE A 191 12.63 -28.83 -2.58
C ILE A 191 13.27 -28.54 -1.22
N GLU A 192 13.73 -29.58 -0.52
CA GLU A 192 14.44 -29.42 0.76
C GLU A 192 15.71 -28.59 0.60
N LYS A 193 16.48 -28.82 -0.46
CA LYS A 193 17.68 -28.04 -0.77
C LYS A 193 17.35 -26.57 -1.04
N ALA A 194 16.26 -26.28 -1.74
CA ALA A 194 15.82 -24.90 -1.98
C ALA A 194 15.44 -24.20 -0.67
N ILE A 195 14.66 -24.87 0.19
CA ILE A 195 14.30 -24.34 1.52
C ILE A 195 15.57 -24.09 2.33
N ASN A 196 16.51 -25.05 2.38
CA ASN A 196 17.76 -24.88 3.11
C ASN A 196 18.65 -23.75 2.53
N GLY A 197 18.56 -23.49 1.23
CA GLY A 197 19.25 -22.40 0.55
C GLY A 197 18.79 -20.99 0.97
N THR A 198 17.57 -20.87 1.47
CA THR A 198 17.00 -19.59 1.97
C THR A 198 17.48 -19.22 3.39
N GLY A 199 18.27 -20.08 4.02
CA GLY A 199 18.78 -19.87 5.39
C GLY A 199 17.90 -20.45 6.50
N TYR A 200 16.81 -21.14 6.16
CA TYR A 200 15.98 -21.90 7.12
C TYR A 200 16.30 -23.39 7.06
N SER A 201 15.74 -24.20 7.97
CA SER A 201 16.02 -25.64 8.01
C SER A 201 14.74 -26.47 8.05
N VAL A 202 14.69 -27.51 7.20
CA VAL A 202 13.61 -28.51 7.22
C VAL A 202 13.81 -29.45 8.41
N LEU A 203 12.84 -29.46 9.34
CA LEU A 203 12.88 -30.25 10.58
C LEU A 203 12.41 -31.70 10.38
N ASN A 204 11.63 -31.97 9.34
CA ASN A 204 11.17 -33.31 8.98
C ASN A 204 11.49 -33.58 7.51
N PRO A 205 12.75 -33.92 7.19
CA PRO A 205 13.14 -34.31 5.85
C PRO A 205 12.54 -35.69 5.51
N SER A 206 12.04 -35.86 4.29
CA SER A 206 11.52 -37.16 3.84
C SER A 206 12.70 -38.13 3.68
N ARG A 207 12.73 -39.17 4.52
CA ARG A 207 13.78 -40.19 4.55
C ARG A 207 13.55 -41.25 3.47
#